data_AF-A0A920NWR4-F1
#
_entry.id   AF-A0A920NWR4-F1
#
_cell.length_a   1.000
_cell.length_b   1.000
_cell.length_c   1.000
_cell.angle_alpha   90.00
_cell.angle_beta   90.00
_cell.angle_gamma   90.00
#
_symmetry.space_group_name_H-M   'P 1'
#
loop_
_entity.id
_entity.type
_entity.pdbx_description
1 polymer ?
#
loop_
_entity_poly.entity_id
_entity_poly.type
_entity_poly.pdbx_seq_one_letter_code
_entity_poly.pdbx_strand_id
1 'polypeptide(L)'
;MADDVEHITMLQRSPTYFMAAPDKDMIGNFFKRIFPQKTAYFLTRWKNILMGNFFYNRCIKNPEKIKEMLINGVRGPLRKRLRYRDDFTPRYKPWDERLCFVPNADFFEAMKTGKASVVTDHIDEFTENGIKLKSGKVLDADIIIKATV
;
A
#
# COMPACT_ATOMS: atom_id res chain seq x y z
N MET A 1 -3.02 7.90 -9.18
CA MET A 1 -4.43 7.48 -9.35
C MET A 1 -5.00 7.97 -10.68
N ALA A 2 -6.04 7.33 -11.22
CA ALA A 2 -6.68 7.81 -12.45
C ALA A 2 -7.50 9.08 -12.19
N ASP A 3 -7.41 10.04 -13.11
CA ASP A 3 -8.04 11.36 -12.94
C ASP A 3 -9.48 11.38 -13.48
N ASP A 4 -9.72 10.80 -14.65
CA ASP A 4 -11.01 10.81 -15.35
C ASP A 4 -11.92 9.64 -14.95
N VAL A 5 -12.16 9.48 -13.63
CA VAL A 5 -13.09 8.49 -13.07
C VAL A 5 -13.80 9.06 -11.85
N GLU A 6 -15.08 8.73 -11.68
CA GLU A 6 -15.84 9.14 -10.50
C GLU A 6 -15.35 8.40 -9.24
N HIS A 7 -15.18 7.08 -9.32
CA HIS A 7 -14.74 6.25 -8.20
C HIS A 7 -13.92 5.04 -8.65
N ILE A 8 -12.95 4.64 -7.82
CA ILE A 8 -12.12 3.44 -8.00
C ILE A 8 -12.32 2.50 -6.81
N THR A 9 -12.71 1.26 -7.08
CA THR A 9 -12.75 0.21 -6.06
C THR A 9 -11.60 -0.77 -6.27
N MET A 10 -10.70 -0.89 -5.30
CA MET A 10 -9.70 -1.96 -5.27
C MET A 10 -10.27 -3.18 -4.55
N LEU A 11 -10.69 -4.18 -5.32
CA LEU A 11 -11.12 -5.48 -4.80
C LEU A 11 -9.90 -6.39 -4.61
N GLN A 12 -9.71 -6.92 -3.39
CA GLN A 12 -8.65 -7.87 -3.06
C GLN A 12 -9.21 -9.09 -2.34
N ARG A 13 -8.58 -10.25 -2.53
CA ARG A 13 -8.99 -11.50 -1.84
C ARG A 13 -8.59 -11.50 -0.37
N SER A 14 -7.39 -11.02 -0.11
CA SER A 14 -6.77 -10.96 1.20
C SER A 14 -6.12 -9.59 1.38
N PRO A 15 -6.17 -9.03 2.59
CA PRO A 15 -5.55 -7.73 2.82
C PRO A 15 -4.03 -7.85 2.82
N THR A 16 -3.36 -6.74 2.49
CA THR A 16 -1.90 -6.61 2.47
C THR A 16 -1.45 -5.41 3.30
N TYR A 17 -0.19 -5.41 3.71
CA TYR A 17 0.41 -4.26 4.39
C TYR A 17 0.83 -3.21 3.36
N PHE A 18 0.47 -1.96 3.64
CA PHE A 18 0.89 -0.83 2.83
C PHE A 18 1.90 0.05 3.57
N MET A 19 2.86 0.59 2.83
CA MET A 19 3.84 1.54 3.31
C MET A 19 3.89 2.73 2.36
N ALA A 20 3.45 3.89 2.84
CA ALA A 20 3.64 5.14 2.11
C ALA A 20 5.03 5.69 2.32
N ALA A 21 5.73 6.05 1.25
CA ALA A 21 6.93 6.87 1.33
C ALA A 21 7.15 7.67 0.03
N PRO A 22 8.07 8.64 0.04
CA PRO A 22 8.41 9.40 -1.15
C PRO A 22 8.90 8.49 -2.30
N ASP A 23 8.50 8.82 -3.52
CA ASP A 23 8.97 8.15 -4.75
C ASP A 23 10.46 8.40 -5.05
N LYS A 24 11.00 9.48 -4.48
CA LYS A 24 12.40 9.91 -4.67
C LYS A 24 13.22 9.71 -3.40
N ASP A 25 14.41 9.13 -3.57
CA ASP A 25 15.41 9.04 -2.50
C ASP A 25 16.11 10.39 -2.29
N MET A 26 15.53 11.23 -1.42
CA MET A 26 16.06 12.56 -1.10
C MET A 26 17.51 12.51 -0.59
N ILE A 27 17.85 11.50 0.21
CA ILE A 27 19.20 11.34 0.76
C ILE A 27 20.17 10.90 -0.34
N GLY A 28 19.76 9.95 -1.18
CA GLY A 28 20.55 9.54 -2.35
C GLY A 28 20.78 10.69 -3.32
N ASN A 29 19.77 11.51 -3.58
CA ASN A 29 19.87 12.70 -4.43
C ASN A 29 20.80 13.76 -3.81
N PHE A 30 20.76 13.93 -2.49
CA PHE A 30 21.71 14.77 -1.78
C PHE A 30 23.15 14.28 -1.92
N PHE A 31 23.39 12.96 -1.79
CA PHE A 31 24.72 12.39 -2.01
C PHE A 31 25.22 12.60 -3.44
N LYS A 32 24.35 12.42 -4.45
CA LYS A 32 24.68 12.71 -5.85
C LYS A 32 25.04 14.17 -6.11
N ARG A 33 24.49 15.11 -5.33
CA ARG A 33 24.77 16.53 -5.47
C ARG A 33 26.14 16.93 -4.88
N ILE A 34 26.61 16.22 -3.86
CA ILE A 34 27.82 16.61 -3.10
C ILE A 34 29.04 15.77 -3.47
N PHE A 35 28.86 14.48 -3.77
CA PHE A 35 29.96 13.55 -3.96
C PHE A 35 30.16 13.14 -5.43
N PRO A 36 31.39 12.75 -5.82
CA PRO A 36 31.63 12.09 -7.10
C PRO A 36 30.77 10.83 -7.26
N GLN A 37 30.42 10.50 -8.50
CA GLN A 37 29.45 9.45 -8.85
C GLN A 37 29.67 8.12 -8.12
N LYS A 38 30.92 7.62 -8.04
CA LYS A 38 31.26 6.35 -7.38
C LYS A 38 30.97 6.39 -5.88
N THR A 39 31.36 7.47 -5.20
CA THR A 39 31.14 7.65 -3.76
C THR A 39 29.66 7.86 -3.46
N ALA A 40 28.96 8.67 -4.25
CA ALA A 40 27.52 8.89 -4.10
C ALA A 40 26.73 7.58 -4.24
N TYR A 41 27.06 6.76 -5.24
CA TYR A 41 26.45 5.45 -5.42
C TYR A 41 26.74 4.52 -4.24
N PHE A 42 28.00 4.43 -3.81
CA PHE A 42 28.41 3.61 -2.68
C PHE A 42 27.64 3.96 -1.40
N LEU A 43 27.60 5.26 -1.05
CA LEU A 43 26.87 5.75 0.13
C LEU A 43 25.37 5.47 0.05
N THR A 44 24.76 5.72 -1.12
CA THR A 44 23.33 5.47 -1.33
C THR A 44 23.00 3.98 -1.20
N ARG A 45 23.84 3.12 -1.79
CA ARG A 45 23.65 1.67 -1.75
C ARG A 45 23.75 1.14 -0.32
N TRP A 46 24.79 1.52 0.41
CA TRP A 46 24.96 1.09 1.79
C TRP A 46 23.86 1.62 2.71
N LYS A 47 23.44 2.88 2.56
CA LYS A 47 22.27 3.41 3.24
C LYS A 47 21.05 2.51 3.04
N ASN A 48 20.72 2.18 1.79
CA ASN A 48 19.53 1.37 1.47
C ASN A 48 19.64 -0.05 2.02
N ILE A 49 20.83 -0.67 1.94
CA ILE A 49 21.08 -2.00 2.53
C ILE A 49 20.90 -1.96 4.05
N LEU A 50 21.51 -0.98 4.73
CA LEU A 50 21.43 -0.85 6.18
C LEU A 50 20.01 -0.53 6.65
N MET A 51 19.30 0.36 5.96
CA MET A 51 17.90 0.67 6.25
C MET A 51 16.99 -0.54 6.04
N GLY A 52 17.17 -1.28 4.93
CA GLY A 52 16.42 -2.50 4.65
C GLY A 52 16.67 -3.58 5.70
N ASN A 53 17.94 -3.82 6.04
CA ASN A 53 18.30 -4.79 7.07
C ASN A 53 17.78 -4.37 8.47
N PHE A 54 17.84 -3.08 8.80
CA PHE A 54 17.27 -2.56 10.03
C PHE A 54 15.75 -2.80 10.09
N PHE A 55 15.04 -2.49 9.01
CA PHE A 55 13.60 -2.67 8.93
C PHE A 55 13.21 -4.16 9.04
N TYR A 56 13.89 -5.02 8.29
CA TYR A 56 13.73 -6.48 8.37
C TYR A 56 13.93 -7.00 9.80
N ASN A 57 15.06 -6.64 10.43
CA ASN A 57 15.34 -7.05 11.81
C ASN A 57 14.26 -6.58 12.79
N ARG A 58 13.62 -5.43 12.56
CA ARG A 58 12.51 -4.96 13.39
C ARG A 58 11.23 -5.75 13.16
N CYS A 59 10.96 -6.17 11.92
CA CYS A 59 9.84 -7.06 11.60
C CYS A 59 9.98 -8.40 12.32
N ILE A 60 11.19 -8.99 12.32
CA ILE A 60 11.45 -10.27 12.99
C ILE A 60 11.43 -10.14 14.52
N LYS A 61 12.09 -9.12 15.08
CA LYS A 61 12.19 -8.96 16.54
C LYS A 61 10.89 -8.51 17.20
N ASN A 62 10.16 -7.59 16.58
CA ASN A 62 8.97 -6.96 17.15
C ASN A 62 7.82 -6.87 16.11
N PRO A 63 7.29 -8.00 15.63
CA PRO A 63 6.31 -8.04 14.54
C PRO A 63 5.04 -7.26 14.86
N GLU A 64 4.50 -7.38 16.07
CA GLU A 64 3.27 -6.67 16.48
C GLU A 64 3.45 -5.14 16.47
N LYS A 65 4.62 -4.65 16.87
CA LYS A 65 4.91 -3.20 16.84
C LYS A 65 4.96 -2.67 15.41
N ILE A 66 5.57 -3.43 14.49
CA ILE A 66 5.63 -3.04 13.07
C ILE A 66 4.26 -3.15 12.42
N LYS A 67 3.49 -4.19 12.75
CA LYS A 67 2.09 -4.34 12.30
C LYS A 67 1.25 -3.14 12.69
N GLU A 68 1.28 -2.75 13.97
CA GLU A 68 0.55 -1.55 14.43
C GLU A 68 1.08 -0.27 13.78
N MET A 69 2.38 -0.15 13.55
CA MET A 69 2.94 1.00 12.84
C MET A 69 2.40 1.10 11.40
N LEU A 70 2.36 -0.01 10.66
CA LEU A 70 1.86 -0.06 9.28
C LEU A 70 0.36 0.22 9.23
N ILE A 71 -0.43 -0.45 10.07
CA ILE A 71 -1.89 -0.28 10.13
C ILE A 71 -2.28 1.14 10.55
N ASN A 72 -1.58 1.73 11.53
CA ASN A 72 -1.85 3.10 11.97
C ASN A 72 -1.35 4.15 10.96
N GLY A 73 -0.33 3.84 10.15
CA GLY A 73 0.09 4.67 9.02
C GLY A 73 -1.03 4.86 7.98
N VAL A 74 -1.85 3.81 7.78
CA VAL A 74 -3.05 3.86 6.93
C VAL A 74 -4.21 4.63 7.57
N ARG A 75 -4.28 4.64 8.91
CA ARG A 75 -5.38 5.28 9.67
C ARG A 75 -5.38 6.80 9.58
N GLY A 76 -4.21 7.44 9.57
CA GLY A 76 -4.08 8.90 9.57
C GLY A 76 -4.93 9.59 8.49
N PRO A 77 -4.83 9.15 7.22
CA PRO A 77 -5.64 9.67 6.12
C PRO A 77 -7.15 9.35 6.17
N LEU A 78 -7.57 8.24 6.80
CA LEU A 78 -8.93 7.66 6.66
C LEU A 78 -9.89 7.95 7.83
N ARG A 79 -9.50 8.87 8.73
CA ARG A 79 -9.95 9.06 10.12
C ARG A 79 -11.47 9.15 10.40
N LYS A 80 -12.37 9.11 9.40
CA LYS A 80 -13.83 9.29 9.56
C LYS A 80 -14.74 8.20 8.95
N ARG A 81 -14.24 7.24 8.16
CA ARG A 81 -15.09 6.22 7.52
C ARG A 81 -14.60 4.81 7.88
N LEU A 82 -15.32 4.15 8.79
CA LEU A 82 -15.62 2.71 8.89
C LEU A 82 -14.55 1.66 8.47
N ARG A 83 -14.38 0.62 9.31
CA ARG A 83 -13.82 -0.72 9.00
C ARG A 83 -12.43 -0.83 8.34
N TYR A 84 -11.57 0.20 8.40
CA TYR A 84 -10.20 0.13 7.85
C TYR A 84 -9.36 -1.05 8.38
N ARG A 85 -9.65 -1.63 9.55
CA ARG A 85 -8.87 -2.79 10.02
C ARG A 85 -9.10 -4.04 9.18
N ASP A 86 -10.32 -4.28 8.70
CA ASP A 86 -10.64 -5.52 7.99
C ASP A 86 -9.95 -5.55 6.62
N ASP A 87 -9.89 -4.40 5.94
CA ASP A 87 -9.32 -4.27 4.59
C ASP A 87 -7.80 -4.04 4.56
N PHE A 88 -7.18 -3.78 5.70
CA PHE A 88 -5.75 -3.43 5.78
C PHE A 88 -4.97 -4.23 6.82
N THR A 89 -5.57 -5.28 7.43
CA THR A 89 -4.89 -6.15 8.41
C THR A 89 -4.73 -7.57 7.86
N PRO A 90 -3.56 -7.89 7.29
CA PRO A 90 -3.22 -9.25 6.87
C PRO A 90 -3.19 -10.24 8.03
N ARG A 91 -3.34 -11.53 7.70
CA ARG A 91 -3.18 -12.64 8.65
C ARG A 91 -1.73 -13.02 8.91
N TYR A 92 -0.80 -12.59 8.05
CA TYR A 92 0.63 -12.85 8.14
C TYR A 92 1.38 -11.70 8.85
N LYS A 93 2.61 -11.94 9.30
CA LYS A 93 3.42 -10.92 9.99
C LYS A 93 4.09 -9.99 8.97
N PRO A 94 4.37 -8.73 9.31
CA PRO A 94 5.10 -7.85 8.41
C PRO A 94 6.38 -8.51 7.89
N TRP A 95 6.62 -8.43 6.58
CA TRP A 95 7.78 -9.01 5.90
C TRP A 95 7.79 -10.53 5.72
N ASP A 96 6.75 -11.26 6.15
CA ASP A 96 6.52 -12.64 5.68
C ASP A 96 6.17 -12.64 4.17
N GLU A 97 5.50 -11.57 3.71
CA GLU A 97 5.27 -11.25 2.31
C GLU A 97 5.77 -9.84 1.98
N ARG A 98 5.91 -9.54 0.69
CA ARG A 98 6.38 -8.22 0.22
C ARG A 98 5.34 -7.15 0.53
N LEU A 99 5.76 -6.09 1.21
CA LEU A 99 4.91 -4.94 1.49
C LEU A 99 4.57 -4.16 0.21
N CYS A 100 3.35 -3.65 0.13
CA CYS A 100 2.91 -2.76 -0.94
C CYS A 100 3.41 -1.33 -0.67
N PHE A 101 4.29 -0.84 -1.54
CA PHE A 101 4.78 0.53 -1.46
C PHE A 101 3.80 1.49 -2.15
N VAL A 102 3.42 2.55 -1.45
CA VAL A 102 2.54 3.61 -1.97
C VAL A 102 3.36 4.90 -2.14
N PRO A 103 3.74 5.24 -3.38
CA PRO A 103 4.49 6.46 -3.64
C PRO A 103 3.70 7.71 -3.23
N ASN A 104 4.33 8.60 -2.45
CA ASN A 104 3.78 9.91 -2.07
C ASN A 104 2.38 9.86 -1.40
N ALA A 105 1.98 8.70 -0.86
CA ALA A 105 0.66 8.47 -0.26
C ALA A 105 -0.53 8.76 -1.19
N ASP A 106 -0.35 8.76 -2.52
CA ASP A 106 -1.40 9.15 -3.48
C ASP A 106 -2.67 8.29 -3.36
N PHE A 107 -2.50 6.98 -3.13
CA PHE A 107 -3.59 6.04 -2.88
C PHE A 107 -4.41 6.41 -1.64
N PHE A 108 -3.75 6.81 -0.56
CA PHE A 108 -4.42 7.19 0.68
C PHE A 108 -5.13 8.55 0.57
N GLU A 109 -4.53 9.51 -0.14
CA GLU A 109 -5.20 10.79 -0.40
C GLU A 109 -6.44 10.60 -1.29
N ALA A 110 -6.40 9.72 -2.30
CA ALA A 110 -7.59 9.40 -3.10
C ALA A 110 -8.72 8.75 -2.27
N MET A 111 -8.38 7.89 -1.31
CA MET A 111 -9.40 7.34 -0.40
C MET A 111 -9.95 8.39 0.57
N LYS A 112 -9.11 9.31 1.03
CA LYS A 112 -9.50 10.41 1.92
C LYS A 112 -10.45 11.40 1.25
N THR A 113 -10.31 11.65 -0.05
CA THR A 113 -11.26 12.47 -0.84
C THR A 113 -12.52 11.69 -1.24
N GLY A 114 -12.56 10.37 -1.02
CA GLY A 114 -13.67 9.49 -1.39
C GLY A 114 -13.62 9.00 -2.84
N LYS A 115 -12.58 9.33 -3.61
CA LYS A 115 -12.38 8.90 -4.99
C LYS A 115 -11.99 7.42 -5.09
N ALA A 116 -11.47 6.84 -4.02
CA ALA A 116 -11.10 5.42 -3.98
C ALA A 116 -11.62 4.70 -2.74
N SER A 117 -11.83 3.40 -2.85
CA SER A 117 -12.11 2.50 -1.73
C SER A 117 -11.41 1.15 -1.91
N VAL A 118 -11.26 0.42 -0.79
CA VAL A 118 -10.77 -0.97 -0.79
C VAL A 118 -11.88 -1.86 -0.30
N VAL A 119 -12.02 -3.02 -0.94
CA VAL A 119 -12.93 -4.08 -0.51
C VAL A 119 -12.17 -5.38 -0.47
N THR A 120 -12.19 -6.06 0.67
CA THR A 120 -11.59 -7.38 0.83
C THR A 120 -12.66 -8.45 0.83
N ASP A 121 -12.73 -9.21 -0.25
CA ASP A 121 -13.72 -10.28 -0.42
C ASP A 121 -13.36 -11.21 -1.58
N HIS A 122 -14.15 -12.26 -1.76
CA HIS A 122 -14.09 -13.17 -2.88
C HIS A 122 -15.16 -12.84 -3.91
N ILE A 123 -14.77 -12.90 -5.18
CA ILE A 123 -15.70 -12.85 -6.31
C ILE A 123 -16.57 -14.11 -6.28
N ASP A 124 -17.88 -13.93 -6.43
CA ASP A 124 -18.84 -14.99 -6.68
C ASP A 124 -19.05 -15.14 -8.19
N GLU A 125 -19.54 -14.07 -8.83
CA GLU A 125 -19.80 -14.00 -10.27
C GLU A 125 -19.68 -12.57 -10.80
N PHE A 126 -19.47 -12.45 -12.11
CA PHE A 126 -19.61 -11.19 -12.83
C PHE A 126 -21.07 -10.99 -13.22
N THR A 127 -21.56 -9.78 -13.08
CA THR A 127 -22.91 -9.39 -13.51
C THR A 127 -22.81 -8.45 -14.70
N GLU A 128 -23.94 -8.16 -15.36
CA GLU A 128 -23.96 -7.20 -16.47
C GLU A 128 -23.46 -5.80 -16.06
N ASN A 129 -23.61 -5.44 -14.78
CA ASN A 129 -23.29 -4.11 -14.27
C ASN A 129 -22.07 -4.09 -13.32
N GLY A 130 -21.37 -5.21 -13.11
CA GLY A 130 -20.23 -5.25 -12.19
C GLY A 130 -19.87 -6.62 -11.63
N ILE A 131 -19.58 -6.68 -10.32
CA ILE A 131 -19.10 -7.88 -9.64
C ILE A 131 -19.95 -8.16 -8.40
N LYS A 132 -20.50 -9.38 -8.31
CA LYS A 132 -21.12 -9.88 -7.08
C LYS A 132 -20.08 -10.62 -6.26
N LEU A 133 -20.01 -10.27 -4.98
CA LEU A 133 -19.10 -10.85 -4.00
C LEU A 133 -19.79 -11.99 -3.25
N LYS A 134 -18.99 -12.90 -2.69
CA LYS A 134 -19.51 -14.01 -1.86
C LYS A 134 -20.20 -13.56 -0.58
N SER A 135 -19.91 -12.35 -0.10
CA SER A 135 -20.68 -11.71 0.97
C SER A 135 -22.11 -11.30 0.57
N GLY A 136 -22.46 -11.39 -0.71
CA GLY A 136 -23.71 -10.89 -1.28
C GLY A 136 -23.67 -9.41 -1.68
N LYS A 137 -22.59 -8.69 -1.37
CA LYS A 137 -22.40 -7.30 -1.84
C LYS A 137 -22.16 -7.28 -3.35
N VAL A 138 -22.78 -6.32 -4.03
CA VAL A 138 -22.53 -6.03 -5.45
C VAL A 138 -21.66 -4.78 -5.55
N LEU A 139 -20.64 -4.82 -6.41
CA LEU A 139 -19.80 -3.71 -6.79
C LEU A 139 -20.14 -3.33 -8.22
N ASP A 140 -20.87 -2.24 -8.40
CA ASP A 140 -21.13 -1.70 -9.74
C ASP A 140 -19.83 -1.17 -10.35
N ALA A 141 -19.63 -1.44 -11.64
CA ALA A 141 -18.44 -1.03 -12.36
C ALA A 141 -18.69 -0.92 -13.87
N ASP A 142 -18.35 0.23 -14.45
CA ASP A 142 -18.35 0.41 -15.90
C ASP A 142 -17.15 -0.27 -16.56
N ILE A 143 -16.03 -0.38 -15.83
CA ILE A 143 -14.77 -0.96 -16.31
C ILE A 143 -14.17 -1.82 -15.20
N ILE A 144 -13.80 -3.05 -15.52
CA ILE A 144 -13.10 -3.96 -14.62
C ILE A 144 -11.69 -4.22 -15.13
N ILE A 145 -10.70 -3.87 -14.32
CA ILE A 145 -9.29 -4.08 -14.63
C ILE A 145 -8.75 -5.24 -13.79
N LYS A 146 -8.34 -6.32 -14.46
CA LYS A 146 -7.70 -7.46 -13.79
C LYS A 146 -6.21 -7.16 -13.53
N ALA A 147 -5.88 -6.79 -12.29
CA ALA A 147 -4.51 -6.55 -11.84
C ALA A 147 -3.85 -7.80 -11.23
N THR A 148 -3.84 -8.91 -11.97
CA THR A 148 -3.22 -10.17 -11.53
C THR A 148 -1.76 -10.24 -12.00
N VAL A 149 -0.84 -10.53 -11.08
CA VAL A 149 0.54 -10.99 -11.36
C VAL A 149 0.63 -12.50 -11.40
#